data_AF-A0A087V0W0-F1
#
_entry.id   AF-A0A087V0W0-F1
#
_cell.length_a   1.000
_cell.length_b   1.000
_cell.length_c   1.000
_cell.angle_alpha   90.00
_cell.angle_beta   90.00
_cell.angle_gamma   90.00
#
_symmetry.space_group_name_H-M   'P 1'
#
loop_
_entity.id
_entity.type
_entity.pdbx_description
1 polymer ?
#
loop_
_entity_poly.entity_id
_entity_poly.type
_entity_poly.pdbx_seq_one_letter_code
_entity_poly.pdbx_strand_id
1 'polypeptide(L)'
;MARSILLFAEGQPLGKKGLEWLKIHLINLTGFKKRDPHEERLRFADQMIPEILDSADRPFEGNQWWKTSDKPWQTLACCKELANALRFPKPEEYVSHFPVHQDGSCNGLQHYAALGRDELGAIEVNLHPSDSPQDVYSG
;
A
#
# COMPACT_ATOMS: atom_id res chain seq x y z
N MET A 1 0.59 -5.20 14.84
CA MET A 1 0.41 -6.66 15.04
C MET A 1 -1.06 -7.06 14.93
N ALA A 2 -2.00 -6.51 15.70
CA ALA A 2 -3.41 -6.92 15.62
C ALA A 2 -4.03 -6.84 14.20
N ARG A 3 -3.69 -5.82 13.40
CA ARG A 3 -4.21 -5.68 12.02
C ARG A 3 -3.65 -6.70 11.02
N SER A 4 -2.49 -7.31 11.28
CA SER A 4 -1.86 -8.23 10.32
C SER A 4 -2.33 -9.67 10.42
N ILE A 5 -3.12 -9.99 11.45
CA ILE A 5 -3.67 -11.34 11.68
C ILE A 5 -5.14 -11.45 11.26
N LEU A 6 -5.78 -10.33 10.90
CA LEU A 6 -7.17 -10.28 10.50
C LEU A 6 -7.26 -10.14 8.98
N LEU A 7 -8.04 -11.00 8.36
CA LEU A 7 -8.38 -10.99 6.94
C LEU A 7 -9.91 -10.97 6.79
N PHE A 8 -10.41 -10.56 5.63
CA PHE A 8 -11.83 -10.69 5.36
C PHE A 8 -12.25 -12.17 5.31
N ALA A 9 -13.38 -12.50 5.92
CA ALA A 9 -13.91 -13.87 5.88
C ALA A 9 -14.32 -14.25 4.45
N GLU A 10 -14.95 -13.31 3.74
CA GLU A 10 -15.32 -13.44 2.34
C GLU A 10 -14.26 -12.78 1.45
N GLY A 11 -13.65 -13.56 0.58
CA GLY A 11 -12.66 -13.08 -0.38
C GLY A 11 -13.30 -12.63 -1.69
N GLN A 12 -12.54 -11.90 -2.50
CA GLN A 12 -12.94 -11.46 -3.84
C GLN A 12 -11.83 -11.73 -4.85
N PRO A 13 -12.16 -12.11 -6.10
CA PRO A 13 -11.15 -12.23 -7.16
C PRO A 13 -10.49 -10.87 -7.41
N LEU A 14 -9.18 -10.85 -7.59
CA LEU A 14 -8.41 -9.61 -7.77
C LEU A 14 -8.88 -8.80 -9.00
N GLY A 15 -9.35 -9.46 -10.05
CA GLY A 15 -9.67 -8.84 -11.32
C GLY A 15 -8.46 -8.14 -11.95
N LYS A 16 -8.73 -7.22 -12.87
CA LYS A 16 -7.69 -6.61 -13.71
C LYS A 16 -6.69 -5.73 -12.93
N LYS A 17 -7.14 -5.08 -11.85
CA LYS A 17 -6.34 -4.09 -11.09
C LYS A 17 -6.01 -4.53 -9.66
N GLY A 18 -6.57 -5.62 -9.16
CA GLY A 18 -6.38 -6.02 -7.77
C GLY A 18 -4.91 -6.29 -7.43
N LEU A 19 -4.16 -6.90 -8.35
CA LEU A 19 -2.73 -7.15 -8.16
C LEU A 19 -1.92 -5.84 -8.07
N GLU A 20 -2.24 -4.84 -8.90
CA GLU A 20 -1.61 -3.51 -8.84
C GLU A 20 -1.90 -2.84 -7.49
N TRP A 21 -3.14 -2.91 -7.01
CA TRP A 21 -3.52 -2.36 -5.72
C TRP A 21 -2.84 -3.09 -4.55
N LEU A 22 -2.66 -4.41 -4.60
CA LEU A 22 -1.89 -5.13 -3.59
C LEU A 22 -0.42 -4.67 -3.57
N LYS A 23 0.20 -4.45 -4.75
CA LYS A 23 1.56 -3.91 -4.85
C LYS A 23 1.67 -2.51 -4.27
N ILE A 24 0.78 -1.60 -4.66
CA ILE A 24 0.74 -0.23 -4.11
C ILE A 24 0.52 -0.28 -2.60
N HIS A 25 -0.40 -1.13 -2.13
CA HIS A 25 -0.67 -1.29 -0.71
C HIS A 25 0.55 -1.76 0.07
N LEU A 26 1.27 -2.75 -0.46
CA LEU A 26 2.52 -3.24 0.13
C LEU A 26 3.54 -2.11 0.29
N ILE A 27 3.75 -1.28 -0.74
CA ILE A 27 4.66 -0.13 -0.66
C ILE A 27 4.15 0.95 0.32
N ASN A 28 2.83 1.17 0.40
CA ASN A 28 2.28 2.07 1.41
C ASN A 28 2.53 1.58 2.84
N LEU A 29 2.51 0.26 3.07
CA LEU A 29 2.85 -0.34 4.35
C LEU A 29 4.34 -0.23 4.67
N THR A 30 5.21 -0.20 3.66
CA THR A 30 6.65 -0.03 3.88
C THR A 30 6.99 1.34 4.43
N GLY A 31 6.22 2.35 4.05
CA GLY A 31 6.54 3.74 4.30
C GLY A 31 7.58 4.30 3.32
N PHE A 32 8.04 3.49 2.37
CA PHE A 32 8.85 3.96 1.26
C PHE A 32 7.94 4.67 0.24
N LYS A 33 8.55 5.54 -0.56
CA LYS A 33 7.86 6.19 -1.70
C LYS A 33 6.58 6.96 -1.32
N LYS A 34 6.47 7.43 -0.07
CA LYS A 34 5.29 8.16 0.45
C LYS A 34 4.92 9.40 -0.37
N ARG A 35 5.92 10.07 -0.95
CA ARG A 35 5.75 11.29 -1.76
C ARG A 35 5.67 11.00 -3.26
N ASP A 36 5.86 9.75 -3.66
CA ASP A 36 5.82 9.37 -5.05
C ASP A 36 4.38 9.00 -5.46
N PRO A 37 4.00 9.23 -6.74
CA PRO A 37 2.72 8.83 -7.27
C PRO A 37 2.55 7.31 -7.31
N HIS A 38 1.31 6.84 -7.47
CA HIS A 38 0.99 5.41 -7.48
C HIS A 38 1.78 4.61 -8.52
N GLU A 39 2.05 5.20 -9.68
CA GLU A 39 2.80 4.55 -10.76
C GLU A 39 4.26 4.26 -10.36
N GLU A 40 4.90 5.20 -9.65
CA GLU A 40 6.25 5.00 -9.11
C GLU A 40 6.27 3.97 -7.97
N ARG A 41 5.23 3.95 -7.13
CA ARG A 41 5.09 2.91 -6.10
C ARG A 41 4.94 1.53 -6.74
N LEU A 42 4.16 1.43 -7.82
CA LEU A 42 3.98 0.19 -8.56
C LEU A 42 5.30 -0.28 -9.19
N ARG A 43 6.03 0.61 -9.87
CA ARG A 43 7.37 0.33 -10.41
C ARG A 43 8.32 -0.16 -9.34
N PHE A 44 8.34 0.49 -8.19
CA PHE A 44 9.18 0.11 -7.07
C PHE A 44 8.78 -1.27 -6.51
N ALA A 45 7.48 -1.57 -6.41
CA ALA A 45 7.03 -2.91 -6.01
C ALA A 45 7.51 -4.00 -6.98
N ASP A 46 7.48 -3.74 -8.29
CA ASP A 46 7.96 -4.68 -9.31
C ASP A 46 9.47 -4.95 -9.19
N GLN A 47 10.27 -3.91 -8.93
CA GLN A 47 11.70 -4.04 -8.68
C GLN A 47 12.01 -4.85 -7.41
N MET A 48 11.13 -4.76 -6.41
CA MET A 48 11.30 -5.42 -5.12
C MET A 48 10.67 -6.82 -5.05
N ILE A 49 10.13 -7.36 -6.16
CA ILE A 49 9.55 -8.71 -6.18
C ILE A 49 10.47 -9.77 -5.56
N PRO A 50 11.79 -9.82 -5.83
CA PRO A 50 12.67 -10.79 -5.19
C PRO A 50 12.66 -10.72 -3.66
N GLU A 51 12.75 -9.51 -3.09
CA GLU A 51 12.71 -9.28 -1.65
C GLU A 51 11.34 -9.57 -1.03
N ILE A 52 10.27 -9.29 -1.78
CA ILE A 52 8.90 -9.59 -1.38
C ILE A 52 8.69 -11.10 -1.30
N LEU A 53 9.14 -11.85 -2.31
CA LEU A 53 9.05 -13.31 -2.34
C LEU A 53 9.93 -13.95 -1.27
N ASP A 54 11.17 -13.48 -1.07
CA ASP A 54 12.04 -13.95 0.02
C ASP A 54 11.40 -13.69 1.39
N SER A 55 10.85 -12.50 1.61
CA SER A 55 10.14 -12.17 2.84
C SER A 55 8.91 -13.06 3.07
N ALA A 56 8.20 -13.44 2.01
CA ALA A 56 7.03 -14.31 2.08
C ALA A 56 7.42 -15.77 2.43
N ASP A 57 8.49 -16.27 1.84
CA ASP A 57 8.91 -17.68 1.93
C ASP A 57 9.77 -17.97 3.16
N ARG A 58 10.72 -17.07 3.47
CA ARG A 58 11.74 -17.24 4.51
C ARG A 58 11.73 -16.03 5.46
N PRO A 59 10.62 -15.78 6.17
CA PRO A 59 10.42 -14.56 6.94
C PRO A 59 11.45 -14.33 8.06
N PHE A 60 12.13 -15.37 8.54
CA PHE A 60 13.12 -15.28 9.63
C PHE A 60 14.54 -15.67 9.20
N GLU A 61 14.67 -16.49 8.14
CA GLU A 61 15.94 -17.03 7.66
C GLU A 61 16.48 -16.35 6.39
N GLY A 62 15.64 -15.57 5.71
CA GLY A 62 16.00 -14.82 4.51
C GLY A 62 16.60 -13.45 4.82
N ASN A 63 16.45 -12.53 3.86
CA ASN A 63 16.92 -11.14 3.94
C ASN A 63 16.12 -10.30 4.93
N GLN A 64 14.92 -10.75 5.30
CA GLN A 64 14.04 -10.10 6.28
C GLN A 64 13.68 -8.65 5.90
N TRP A 65 13.61 -8.35 4.60
CA TRP A 65 13.33 -7.01 4.09
C TRP A 65 12.07 -6.38 4.70
N TRP A 66 11.02 -7.18 4.94
CA TRP A 66 9.79 -6.74 5.60
C TRP A 66 10.01 -6.06 6.96
N LYS A 67 11.08 -6.38 7.70
CA LYS A 67 11.41 -5.76 8.99
C LYS A 67 11.86 -4.31 8.87
N THR A 68 12.28 -3.88 7.69
CA THR A 68 12.72 -2.49 7.44
C THR A 68 11.56 -1.50 7.26
N SER A 69 10.32 -2.00 7.20
CA SER A 69 9.13 -1.18 7.00
C SER A 69 8.58 -0.50 8.26
N ASP A 70 7.82 0.58 8.05
CA ASP A 70 7.00 1.25 9.08
C ASP A 70 5.98 0.29 9.74
N LYS A 71 5.39 -0.62 8.97
CA LYS A 71 4.33 -1.55 9.42
C LYS A 71 4.73 -3.03 9.20
N PRO A 72 5.78 -3.54 9.88
CA PRO A 72 6.47 -4.77 9.52
C PRO A 72 5.55 -5.99 9.40
N TRP A 73 4.74 -6.27 10.41
CA TRP A 73 3.85 -7.43 10.36
C TRP A 73 2.76 -7.34 9.28
N GLN A 74 2.28 -6.13 8.96
CA GLN A 74 1.33 -5.95 7.86
C GLN A 74 2.03 -6.11 6.52
N THR A 75 3.25 -5.56 6.38
CA THR A 75 4.10 -5.74 5.19
C THR A 75 4.33 -7.22 4.94
N LEU A 76 4.73 -7.99 5.95
CA LEU A 76 4.94 -9.44 5.81
C LEU A 76 3.66 -10.19 5.39
N ALA A 77 2.53 -9.86 6.00
CA ALA A 77 1.25 -10.47 5.63
C ALA A 77 0.87 -10.14 4.17
N CYS A 78 1.13 -8.89 3.73
CA CYS A 78 0.92 -8.47 2.35
C CYS A 78 1.92 -9.13 1.38
N CYS A 79 3.18 -9.35 1.78
CA CYS A 79 4.16 -10.10 0.99
C CYS A 79 3.67 -11.52 0.72
N LYS A 80 3.13 -12.19 1.74
CA LYS A 80 2.55 -13.54 1.60
C LYS A 80 1.35 -13.55 0.66
N GLU A 81 0.44 -12.59 0.79
CA GLU A 81 -0.70 -12.48 -0.12
C GLU A 81 -0.25 -12.24 -1.56
N LEU A 82 0.72 -11.33 -1.78
CA LEU A 82 1.23 -11.04 -3.11
C LEU A 82 1.97 -12.25 -3.71
N ALA A 83 2.73 -12.99 -2.91
CA ALA A 83 3.39 -14.21 -3.34
C ALA A 83 2.37 -15.27 -3.80
N ASN A 84 1.28 -15.46 -3.05
CA ASN A 84 0.20 -16.36 -3.42
C ASN A 84 -0.45 -15.93 -4.74
N ALA A 85 -0.79 -14.65 -4.88
CA ALA A 85 -1.40 -14.10 -6.09
C ALA A 85 -0.49 -14.24 -7.32
N LEU A 86 0.81 -13.96 -7.19
CA LEU A 86 1.79 -14.06 -8.27
C LEU A 86 2.06 -15.50 -8.71
N ARG A 87 1.94 -16.47 -7.79
CA ARG A 87 2.14 -17.90 -8.05
C ARG A 87 0.87 -18.58 -8.57
N PHE A 88 -0.27 -17.91 -8.50
CA PHE A 88 -1.52 -18.42 -9.03
C PHE A 88 -1.51 -18.37 -10.57
N PRO A 89 -2.01 -19.40 -11.30
CA PRO A 89 -1.90 -19.48 -12.75
C PRO A 89 -2.44 -18.25 -13.51
N LYS A 90 -3.48 -17.62 -12.97
CA LYS A 90 -4.10 -16.42 -13.52
C LYS A 90 -4.37 -15.41 -12.41
N PRO A 91 -3.43 -14.50 -12.11
CA PRO A 91 -3.51 -13.65 -10.92
C PRO A 91 -4.83 -12.88 -10.75
N GLU A 92 -5.48 -12.47 -11.84
CA GLU A 92 -6.78 -11.80 -11.81
C GLU A 92 -7.93 -12.66 -11.26
N GLU A 93 -7.79 -13.98 -11.24
CA GLU A 93 -8.77 -14.92 -10.69
C GLU A 93 -8.42 -15.37 -9.27
N TYR A 94 -7.26 -14.97 -8.73
CA TYR A 94 -6.90 -15.26 -7.34
C TYR A 94 -7.89 -14.59 -6.40
N VAL A 95 -8.54 -15.38 -5.54
CA VAL A 95 -9.48 -14.88 -4.54
C VAL A 95 -8.69 -14.37 -3.34
N SER A 96 -8.59 -13.05 -3.23
CA SER A 96 -7.88 -12.38 -2.14
C SER A 96 -8.83 -12.06 -0.98
N HIS A 97 -8.32 -12.26 0.23
CA HIS A 97 -9.00 -11.90 1.47
C HIS A 97 -8.33 -10.70 2.16
N PHE A 98 -7.25 -10.19 1.57
CA PHE A 98 -6.40 -9.21 2.21
C PHE A 98 -6.98 -7.79 2.11
N PRO A 99 -7.13 -7.07 3.23
CA PRO A 99 -7.66 -5.71 3.21
C PRO A 99 -6.63 -4.74 2.63
N VAL A 100 -7.04 -3.96 1.63
CA VAL A 100 -6.26 -2.84 1.08
C VAL A 100 -6.76 -1.52 1.67
N HIS A 101 -5.89 -0.83 2.41
CA HIS A 101 -6.22 0.46 3.03
C HIS A 101 -6.07 1.63 2.05
N GLN A 102 -6.99 2.59 2.14
CA GLN A 102 -6.89 3.95 1.57
C GLN A 102 -7.19 4.93 2.71
N ASP A 103 -6.35 5.94 2.90
CA ASP A 103 -6.48 6.91 4.00
C ASP A 103 -6.12 8.31 3.50
N GLY A 104 -6.73 9.33 4.08
CA GLY A 104 -6.41 10.73 3.80
C GLY A 104 -5.17 11.16 4.57
N SER A 105 -4.33 12.02 3.97
CA SER A 105 -3.06 12.45 4.56
C SER A 105 -3.23 13.27 5.85
N CYS A 106 -4.28 14.09 5.93
CA CYS A 106 -4.68 14.78 7.16
C CYS A 106 -6.18 15.13 7.14
N ASN A 107 -7.04 14.17 7.49
CA ASN A 107 -8.50 14.32 7.41
C ASN A 107 -9.03 15.57 8.14
N GLY A 108 -8.44 15.93 9.29
CA GLY A 108 -8.83 17.14 10.03
C GLY A 108 -8.61 18.42 9.24
N LEU A 109 -7.42 18.60 8.65
CA LEU A 109 -7.11 19.77 7.84
C LEU A 109 -7.83 19.75 6.49
N GLN A 110 -8.09 18.56 5.92
CA GLN A 110 -8.96 18.42 4.75
C GLN A 110 -10.36 18.99 5.04
N HIS A 111 -10.95 18.65 6.19
CA HIS A 111 -12.24 19.23 6.58
C HIS A 111 -12.17 20.74 6.78
N TYR A 112 -11.12 21.27 7.41
CA TYR A 112 -10.94 22.73 7.57
C TYR A 112 -10.81 23.45 6.22
N ALA A 113 -9.97 22.96 5.32
CA ALA A 113 -9.79 23.53 3.99
C ALA A 113 -11.09 23.51 3.19
N ALA A 114 -11.85 22.41 3.25
CA ALA A 114 -13.15 22.30 2.60
C ALA A 114 -14.20 23.27 3.18
N LEU A 115 -14.27 23.40 4.51
CA LEU A 115 -15.20 24.31 5.19
C LEU A 115 -14.87 25.77 4.89
N GLY A 116 -13.59 26.13 4.91
CA GLY A 116 -13.10 27.49 4.64
C GLY A 116 -13.02 27.84 3.16
N ARG A 117 -13.14 26.85 2.26
CA ARG A 117 -12.80 26.96 0.83
C ARG A 117 -11.39 27.54 0.62
N ASP A 118 -10.46 27.14 1.47
CA ASP A 118 -9.07 27.56 1.42
C ASP A 118 -8.35 26.78 0.32
N GLU A 119 -8.03 27.45 -0.78
CA GLU A 119 -7.36 26.85 -1.94
C GLU A 119 -5.95 26.38 -1.63
N LEU A 120 -5.16 27.18 -0.89
CA LEU A 120 -3.79 26.82 -0.53
C LEU A 120 -3.80 25.62 0.41
N GLY A 121 -4.62 25.67 1.45
CA GLY A 121 -4.83 24.55 2.35
C GLY A 121 -5.31 23.29 1.60
N ALA A 122 -6.22 23.44 0.64
CA ALA A 122 -6.73 22.33 -0.18
C ALA A 122 -5.65 21.66 -1.05
N ILE A 123 -4.67 22.43 -1.54
CA ILE A 123 -3.51 21.88 -2.26
C ILE A 123 -2.65 21.06 -1.29
N GLU A 124 -2.24 21.64 -0.16
CA GLU A 124 -1.34 20.99 0.81
C GLU A 124 -1.89 19.66 1.36
N VAL A 125 -3.22 19.55 1.46
CA VAL A 125 -3.91 18.37 2.02
C VAL A 125 -4.53 17.46 0.97
N ASN A 126 -4.16 17.61 -0.31
CA ASN A 126 -4.57 16.74 -1.43
C ASN A 126 -6.08 16.76 -1.74
N LEU A 127 -6.78 17.85 -1.43
CA LEU A 127 -8.15 18.08 -1.94
C LEU A 127 -8.13 18.62 -3.37
N HIS A 128 -7.13 19.42 -3.71
CA HIS A 128 -6.90 19.83 -5.09
C HIS A 128 -6.20 18.70 -5.87
N PRO A 129 -6.64 18.35 -7.09
CA PRO A 129 -5.95 17.38 -7.93
C PRO A 129 -4.49 17.76 -8.19
N SER A 130 -3.59 16.78 -8.14
CA SER A 130 -2.15 16.96 -8.34
C SER A 130 -1.55 15.66 -8.91
N ASP A 131 -0.48 15.78 -9.69
CA ASP A 131 0.25 14.63 -10.25
C ASP A 131 1.03 13.86 -9.19
N SER A 132 1.38 14.51 -8.07
CA SER A 132 2.06 13.90 -6.93
C SER A 132 1.37 14.22 -5.60
N PRO A 133 1.47 13.32 -4.60
CA PRO A 133 0.98 13.58 -3.25
C PRO A 133 1.67 14.79 -2.60
N GLN A 134 0.86 15.67 -2.01
CA GLN A 134 1.31 16.80 -1.20
C GLN A 134 1.47 16.37 0.27
N ASP A 135 2.47 16.95 0.94
CA ASP A 135 2.88 16.59 2.30
C ASP A 135 2.93 17.84 3.18
N VAL A 136 1.82 18.15 3.85
CA VAL A 136 1.68 19.30 4.76
C VAL A 136 2.69 19.29 5.93
N TYR A 137 3.28 18.14 6.27
CA TYR A 137 4.27 18.04 7.35
C TYR A 137 5.69 18.43 6.92
N SER A 138 5.87 18.79 5.64
CA SER A 138 7.17 19.16 5.06
C SER A 138 7.34 20.65 4.78
N GLY A 139 6.30 21.45 5.03
CA GLY A 139 6.31 22.91 4.90
C GLY A 139 7.12 23.61 5.97
#